data_AF-X1TGX2-F1
#
_entry.id   AF-X1TGX2-F1
#
_cell.length_a   1.000
_cell.length_b   1.000
_cell.length_c   1.000
_cell.angle_alpha   90.00
_cell.angle_beta   90.00
_cell.angle_gamma   90.00
#
_symmetry.space_group_name_H-M   'P 1'
#
loop_
_entity.id
_entity.type
_entity.pdbx_description
1 polymer ?
#
loop_
_entity_poly.entity_id
_entity_poly.type
_entity_poly.pdbx_seq_one_letter_code
_entity_poly.pdbx_strand_id
1 'polypeptide(L)'
;MSCPKPFPSTWRNPERHLSELLSNPYYAVLATLHGVVQSASYSVFSAAGIESLLLPITTHSVSSPAGLGSDSIPVMTKLFGQDVYLSDSGQFLLELGVRLRPDIQGVWYSMPSFR
;
A
#
# COMPACT_ATOMS: atom_id res chain seq x y z
N MET A 1 2.77 38.81 5.44
CA MET A 1 3.67 37.80 4.85
C MET A 1 2.94 36.47 4.88
N SER A 2 2.66 35.84 3.72
CA SER A 2 2.02 34.52 3.68
C SER A 2 3.04 33.45 4.05
N CYS A 3 2.65 32.50 4.89
CA CYS A 3 3.46 31.33 5.23
C CYS A 3 3.91 30.61 3.93
N PRO A 4 5.21 30.26 3.78
CA PRO A 4 5.65 29.52 2.60
C PRO A 4 4.86 28.21 2.50
N LYS A 5 4.35 27.90 1.30
CA LYS A 5 3.61 26.65 1.09
C LYS A 5 4.53 25.46 1.41
N PRO A 6 4.12 24.53 2.28
CA PRO A 6 4.98 23.44 2.76
C PRO A 6 5.33 22.41 1.68
N PHE A 7 4.63 22.41 0.54
CA PHE A 7 4.88 21.50 -0.58
C PHE A 7 4.37 22.06 -1.92
N PRO A 8 4.98 21.66 -3.06
CA PRO A 8 4.75 22.28 -4.37
C PRO A 8 3.31 22.19 -4.90
N SER A 9 2.53 21.17 -4.50
CA SER A 9 1.12 21.01 -4.87
C SER A 9 0.84 21.01 -6.38
N THR A 10 1.77 20.53 -7.21
CA THR A 10 1.70 20.64 -8.69
C THR A 10 0.48 19.91 -9.28
N TRP A 11 -0.07 18.91 -8.57
CA TRP A 11 -1.28 18.18 -8.97
C TRP A 11 -2.54 19.06 -9.06
N ARG A 12 -2.53 20.26 -8.49
CA ARG A 12 -3.63 21.23 -8.61
C ARG A 12 -3.73 21.86 -10.01
N ASN A 13 -2.68 21.75 -10.82
CA ASN A 13 -2.71 22.15 -12.23
C ASN A 13 -2.38 20.92 -13.11
N PRO A 14 -3.39 20.10 -13.47
CA PRO A 14 -3.17 18.84 -14.17
C PRO A 14 -2.38 18.97 -15.48
N GLU A 15 -2.56 20.07 -16.23
CA GLU A 15 -1.87 20.29 -17.50
C GLU A 15 -0.36 20.50 -17.34
N ARG A 16 0.07 21.11 -16.23
CA ARG A 16 1.49 21.38 -15.94
C ARG A 16 2.10 20.42 -14.94
N HIS A 17 1.27 19.59 -14.30
CA HIS A 17 1.68 18.71 -13.20
C HIS A 17 2.91 17.89 -13.55
N LEU A 18 2.90 17.21 -14.69
CA LEU A 18 4.00 16.34 -15.10
C LEU A 18 5.31 17.12 -15.29
N SER A 19 5.27 18.22 -16.04
CA SER A 19 6.47 19.06 -16.25
C SER A 19 7.02 19.62 -14.95
N GLU A 20 6.15 20.13 -14.07
CA GLU A 20 6.57 20.72 -12.79
C GLU A 20 7.03 19.64 -11.79
N LEU A 21 6.45 18.44 -11.82
CA LEU A 21 6.87 17.31 -11.00
C LEU A 21 8.29 16.88 -11.36
N LEU A 22 8.58 16.73 -12.67
CA LEU A 22 9.87 16.26 -13.15
C LEU A 22 11.01 17.27 -12.92
N SER A 23 10.70 18.57 -12.94
CA SER A 23 11.72 19.62 -12.75
C SER A 23 11.93 20.03 -11.29
N ASN A 24 11.10 19.55 -10.35
CA ASN A 24 11.13 20.03 -8.97
C ASN A 24 11.89 19.06 -8.04
N PRO A 25 13.01 19.50 -7.42
CA PRO A 25 13.87 18.64 -6.60
C PRO A 25 13.15 18.06 -5.38
N TYR A 26 12.07 18.69 -4.92
CA TYR A 26 11.26 18.17 -3.82
C TYR A 26 10.72 16.76 -4.11
N TYR A 27 10.22 16.50 -5.33
CA TYR A 27 9.69 15.19 -5.69
C TYR A 27 10.78 14.13 -5.83
N ALA A 28 11.99 14.51 -6.26
CA ALA A 28 13.14 13.62 -6.30
C ALA A 28 13.57 13.18 -4.88
N VAL A 29 13.55 14.12 -3.93
CA VAL A 29 13.79 13.81 -2.51
C VAL A 29 12.71 12.90 -1.95
N LEU A 30 11.43 13.15 -2.25
CA LEU A 30 10.33 12.28 -1.82
C LEU A 30 10.48 10.86 -2.36
N ALA A 31 10.83 10.68 -3.64
CA ALA A 31 11.07 9.36 -4.23
C ALA A 31 12.22 8.63 -3.54
N THR A 32 13.30 9.36 -3.21
CA THR A 32 14.44 8.83 -2.44
C THR A 32 14.01 8.37 -1.05
N LEU A 33 13.28 9.23 -0.33
CA LEU A 33 12.79 8.93 1.01
C LEU A 33 11.86 7.71 1.01
N HIS A 34 11.00 7.56 0.01
CA HIS A 34 10.15 6.39 -0.12
C HIS A 34 10.97 5.08 -0.20
N GLY A 35 12.05 5.08 -0.99
CA GLY A 35 12.98 3.94 -1.05
C GLY A 35 13.67 3.64 0.29
N VAL A 36 14.11 4.69 1.00
CA VAL A 36 14.72 4.55 2.34
C VAL A 36 13.73 3.96 3.34
N VAL A 37 12.51 4.47 3.38
CA VAL A 37 11.45 3.96 4.28
C VAL A 37 11.17 2.50 3.98
N GLN A 38 10.98 2.15 2.71
CA GLN A 38 10.70 0.76 2.32
C GLN A 38 11.83 -0.18 2.74
N SER A 39 13.08 0.16 2.41
CA SER A 39 14.24 -0.67 2.78
C SER A 39 14.41 -0.77 4.30
N ALA A 40 14.23 0.33 5.03
CA ALA A 40 14.34 0.33 6.49
C ALA A 40 13.25 -0.52 7.15
N SER A 41 12.00 -0.48 6.64
CA SER A 41 10.93 -1.36 7.10
C SER A 41 11.31 -2.83 6.95
N TYR A 42 11.84 -3.23 5.78
CA TYR A 42 12.34 -4.58 5.56
C TYR A 42 13.41 -4.98 6.59
N SER A 43 14.41 -4.13 6.81
CA SER A 43 15.47 -4.40 7.79
C SER A 43 14.93 -4.55 9.21
N VAL A 44 13.99 -3.71 9.62
CA VAL A 44 13.38 -3.75 10.97
C VAL A 44 12.61 -5.06 11.20
N PHE A 45 11.74 -5.44 10.27
CA PHE A 45 10.95 -6.67 10.42
C PHE A 45 11.80 -7.93 10.33
N SER A 46 12.76 -7.97 9.40
CA SER A 46 13.68 -9.10 9.27
C SER A 46 14.53 -9.29 10.54
N ALA A 47 15.03 -8.21 11.14
CA ALA A 47 15.77 -8.27 12.40
C ALA A 47 14.91 -8.80 13.58
N ALA A 48 13.59 -8.70 13.49
CA ALA A 48 12.64 -9.26 14.45
C ALA A 48 12.19 -10.70 14.12
N GLY A 49 12.74 -11.32 13.05
CA GLY A 49 12.32 -12.65 12.59
C GLY A 49 10.92 -12.67 11.96
N ILE A 50 10.45 -11.52 11.48
CA ILE A 50 9.14 -11.34 10.83
C ILE A 50 9.37 -11.21 9.32
N GLU A 51 8.79 -12.12 8.54
CA GLU A 51 9.04 -12.22 7.11
C GLU A 51 7.99 -11.49 6.27
N SER A 52 8.42 -10.91 5.15
CA SER A 52 7.48 -10.26 4.22
C SER A 52 6.75 -11.28 3.35
N LEU A 53 5.45 -11.09 3.12
CA LEU A 53 4.68 -11.86 2.14
C LEU A 53 4.15 -10.97 1.02
N LEU A 54 4.18 -11.50 -0.21
CA LEU A 54 3.42 -10.96 -1.33
C LEU A 54 2.04 -11.59 -1.35
N LEU A 55 1.01 -10.76 -1.33
CA LEU A 55 -0.38 -11.18 -1.22
C LEU A 55 -1.12 -10.85 -2.52
N PRO A 56 -2.10 -11.69 -2.94
CA PRO A 56 -3.01 -11.33 -4.02
C PRO A 56 -3.72 -10.00 -3.75
N ILE A 57 -3.68 -9.09 -4.73
CA ILE A 57 -4.40 -7.82 -4.70
C ILE A 57 -5.85 -7.96 -5.21
N THR A 58 -6.20 -9.14 -5.73
CA THR A 58 -7.54 -9.49 -6.20
C THR A 58 -8.04 -10.70 -5.42
N THR A 59 -9.31 -10.68 -5.04
CA THR A 59 -9.96 -11.75 -4.28
C THR A 59 -11.37 -12.01 -4.82
N HIS A 60 -11.80 -13.28 -4.81
CA HIS A 60 -13.18 -13.66 -5.15
C HIS A 60 -14.14 -13.54 -3.97
N SER A 61 -13.63 -13.25 -2.78
CA SER A 61 -14.42 -12.98 -1.58
C SER A 61 -14.11 -11.58 -1.07
N VAL A 62 -15.12 -10.87 -0.60
CA VAL A 62 -14.92 -9.62 0.13
C VAL A 62 -14.10 -9.92 1.40
N SER A 63 -12.84 -9.49 1.42
CA SER A 63 -11.87 -9.74 2.50
C SER A 63 -12.20 -9.00 3.80
N SER A 64 -13.08 -8.01 3.71
CA SER A 64 -13.60 -7.25 4.84
C SER A 64 -15.00 -6.75 4.42
N PRO A 65 -16.07 -7.53 4.66
CA PRO A 65 -17.42 -7.01 4.54
C PRO A 65 -17.51 -5.79 5.45
N ALA A 66 -18.17 -4.70 5.03
CA ALA A 66 -18.43 -3.55 5.89
C ALA A 66 -18.96 -4.04 7.25
N GLY A 67 -18.08 -4.06 8.22
CA GLY A 67 -18.21 -4.73 9.51
C GLY A 67 -17.54 -3.84 10.54
N LEU A 68 -17.71 -4.15 11.83
CA LEU A 68 -17.41 -3.25 12.96
C LEU A 68 -15.94 -2.77 13.12
N GLY A 69 -15.08 -2.98 12.11
CA GLY A 69 -13.72 -2.46 12.03
C GLY A 69 -13.28 -1.91 10.67
N SER A 70 -14.17 -1.80 9.67
CA SER A 70 -13.83 -1.19 8.37
C SER A 70 -15.02 -0.46 7.74
N ASP A 71 -14.85 0.84 7.50
CA ASP A 71 -15.78 1.68 6.73
C ASP A 71 -15.52 1.59 5.21
N SER A 72 -14.81 0.56 4.74
CA SER A 72 -14.47 0.38 3.32
C SER A 72 -15.66 -0.13 2.51
N ILE A 73 -15.83 0.42 1.30
CA ILE A 73 -16.72 -0.13 0.28
C ILE A 73 -15.86 -1.00 -0.63
N PRO A 74 -16.21 -2.27 -0.87
CA PRO A 74 -15.40 -3.15 -1.70
C PRO A 74 -15.33 -2.62 -3.15
N VAL A 75 -14.11 -2.49 -3.67
CA VAL A 75 -13.89 -2.07 -5.06
C VAL A 75 -13.98 -3.29 -5.97
N MET A 76 -15.07 -3.41 -6.72
CA MET A 76 -15.33 -4.50 -7.66
C MET A 76 -14.79 -4.19 -9.06
N THR A 77 -14.25 -5.20 -9.73
CA THR A 77 -13.91 -5.17 -11.17
C THR A 77 -14.20 -6.52 -11.82
N LYS A 78 -14.14 -6.58 -13.15
CA LYS A 78 -14.30 -7.84 -13.91
C LYS A 78 -12.96 -8.31 -14.46
N LEU A 79 -12.54 -9.51 -14.06
CA LEU A 79 -11.41 -10.21 -14.65
C LEU A 79 -11.88 -11.52 -15.26
N PHE A 80 -11.56 -11.74 -16.54
CA PHE A 80 -11.97 -12.95 -17.28
C PHE A 80 -13.48 -13.21 -17.26
N GLY A 81 -14.29 -12.15 -17.27
CA GLY A 81 -15.75 -12.24 -17.21
C GLY A 81 -16.33 -12.48 -15.81
N GLN A 82 -15.48 -12.67 -14.81
CA GLN A 82 -15.89 -12.92 -13.42
C GLN A 82 -15.75 -11.67 -12.57
N ASP A 83 -16.68 -11.50 -11.65
CA ASP A 83 -16.58 -10.45 -10.62
C ASP A 83 -15.46 -10.81 -9.65
N VAL A 84 -14.55 -9.86 -9.46
CA VAL A 84 -13.45 -9.91 -8.50
C VAL A 84 -13.43 -8.61 -7.70
N TYR A 85 -12.94 -8.69 -6.48
CA TYR A 85 -12.77 -7.54 -5.61
C TYR A 85 -11.30 -7.22 -5.44
N LEU A 86 -10.97 -5.94 -5.38
CA LEU A 86 -9.62 -5.51 -5.01
C LEU A 86 -9.45 -5.56 -3.50
N SER A 87 -8.29 -6.02 -3.04
CA SER A 87 -8.01 -6.26 -1.63
C SER A 87 -7.95 -4.94 -0.84
N ASP A 88 -8.78 -4.80 0.18
CA ASP A 88 -8.73 -3.66 1.10
C ASP A 88 -7.80 -3.90 2.29
N SER A 89 -7.54 -5.18 2.61
CA SER A 89 -6.64 -5.63 3.65
C SER A 89 -6.15 -7.06 3.39
N GLY A 90 -4.86 -7.30 3.59
CA GLY A 90 -4.25 -8.63 3.55
C GLY A 90 -4.41 -9.47 4.82
N GLN A 91 -5.16 -9.02 5.83
CA GLN A 91 -5.18 -9.61 7.18
C GLN A 91 -5.37 -11.14 7.20
N PHE A 92 -6.41 -11.67 6.53
CA PHE A 92 -6.67 -13.11 6.54
C PHE A 92 -5.56 -13.92 5.86
N LEU A 93 -4.93 -13.35 4.83
CA LEU A 93 -3.81 -13.99 4.15
C LEU A 93 -2.53 -13.94 4.98
N LEU A 94 -2.31 -12.89 5.77
CA LEU A 94 -1.24 -12.85 6.76
C LEU A 94 -1.47 -13.91 7.85
N GLU A 95 -2.70 -14.04 8.35
CA GLU A 95 -3.07 -15.05 9.34
C GLU A 95 -2.82 -16.48 8.81
N LEU A 96 -3.18 -16.73 7.55
CA LEU A 96 -2.83 -17.96 6.85
C LEU A 96 -1.30 -18.13 6.74
N GLY A 97 -0.57 -17.06 6.41
CA GLY A 97 0.89 -17.05 6.31
C GLY A 97 1.58 -17.47 7.60
N VAL A 98 1.15 -16.95 8.76
CA VAL A 98 1.66 -17.37 10.07
C VAL A 98 1.40 -18.86 10.31
N ARG A 99 0.20 -19.35 9.99
CA ARG A 99 -0.15 -20.77 10.18
C ARG A 99 0.65 -21.71 9.30
N LEU A 100 1.02 -21.28 8.09
CA LEU A 100 1.84 -22.07 7.16
C LEU A 100 3.33 -22.10 7.54
N ARG A 101 3.79 -21.14 8.35
CA ARG A 101 5.18 -20.96 8.75
C ARG A 101 5.30 -20.90 10.27
N PRO A 102 5.16 -22.04 10.97
CA PRO A 102 5.31 -22.07 12.43
C PRO A 102 6.74 -21.80 12.91
N ASP A 103 7.72 -21.77 11.99
CA ASP A 103 9.14 -21.57 12.23
C ASP A 103 9.57 -20.09 12.32
N ILE A 104 8.70 -19.14 11.97
CA ILE A 104 9.00 -17.70 11.99
C ILE A 104 8.19 -16.97 13.06
N GLN A 105 8.64 -15.77 13.44
CA GLN A 105 7.96 -14.98 14.49
C GLN A 105 6.66 -14.34 14.00
N GLY A 106 6.54 -14.10 12.69
CA GLY A 106 5.34 -13.54 12.09
C GLY A 106 5.53 -13.19 10.63
N VAL A 107 4.50 -12.62 10.03
CA VAL A 107 4.53 -12.12 8.65
C VAL A 107 4.00 -10.70 8.56
N TRP A 108 4.47 -9.95 7.57
CA TRP A 108 4.01 -8.59 7.28
C TRP A 108 3.96 -8.34 5.76
N TYR A 109 3.35 -7.24 5.35
CA TYR A 109 3.30 -6.81 3.95
C TYR A 109 3.28 -5.28 3.85
N SER A 110 3.77 -4.77 2.73
CA SER A 110 3.63 -3.37 2.29
C SER A 110 3.19 -3.40 0.83
N MET A 111 1.88 -3.36 0.61
CA MET A 111 1.27 -3.46 -0.72
C MET A 111 0.05 -2.54 -0.82
N PRO A 112 -0.38 -2.17 -2.04
CA PRO A 112 -1.59 -1.37 -2.23
C PRO A 112 -2.83 -2.00 -1.58
N SER A 113 -3.69 -1.14 -1.05
CA SER A 113 -5.05 -1.46 -0.63
C SER A 113 -6.05 -0.53 -1.32
N PHE A 114 -7.27 -1.03 -1.51
CA PHE A 114 -8.28 -0.36 -2.31
C PHE A 114 -9.52 -0.07 -1.46
N ARG A 115 -10.05 1.16 -1.57
CA ARG A 115 -11.19 1.68 -0.81
C ARG A 115 -12.05 2.55 -1.71
#